data_AF-A0A523RHA5-F1
#
_entry.id   AF-A0A523RHA5-F1
#
_cell.length_a   1.000
_cell.length_b   1.000
_cell.length_c   1.000
_cell.angle_alpha   90.00
_cell.angle_beta   90.00
_cell.angle_gamma   90.00
#
_symmetry.space_group_name_H-M   'P 1'
#
loop_
_entity.id
_entity.type
_entity.pdbx_description
1 polymer ?
#
loop_
_entity_poly.entity_id
_entity_poly.type
_entity_poly.pdbx_seq_one_letter_code
_entity_poly.pdbx_strand_id
1 'polypeptide(L)'
;MEPRAVLKSLRNFAARELKEKRVDLIDVRQVKMGSVMRKGKLPDLRVWMVRGTHYLICIFSGKSLRIYYMDKRGQMLSADEFAGVEKEMVQAKISKMTKRVFCLPT
;
A
#
# COMPACT_ATOMS: atom_id res chain seq x y z
N MET A 1 17.15 3.74 11.01
CA MET A 1 17.61 2.70 10.06
C MET A 1 16.51 1.65 10.01
N GLU A 2 15.84 1.49 8.88
CA GLU A 2 14.77 0.49 8.71
C GLU A 2 15.38 -0.91 8.81
N PRO A 3 14.79 -1.86 9.58
CA PRO A 3 15.39 -3.17 9.73
C PRO A 3 15.43 -3.90 8.38
N ARG A 4 16.62 -4.29 7.92
CA ARG A 4 16.82 -5.02 6.65
C ARG A 4 15.90 -6.25 6.52
N ALA A 5 15.53 -6.87 7.64
CA ALA A 5 14.61 -7.99 7.71
C ALA A 5 13.17 -7.65 7.25
N VAL A 6 12.66 -6.46 7.59
CA VAL A 6 11.30 -6.04 7.22
C VAL A 6 11.21 -5.80 5.72
N LEU A 7 12.20 -5.12 5.14
CA LEU A 7 12.27 -4.91 3.70
C LEU A 7 12.38 -6.23 2.92
N LYS A 8 13.13 -7.21 3.44
CA LYS A 8 13.19 -8.56 2.86
C LYS A 8 11.84 -9.27 2.92
N SER A 9 11.11 -9.15 4.03
CA SER A 9 9.75 -9.70 4.17
C SER A 9 8.78 -9.08 3.16
N LEU A 10 8.75 -7.73 3.08
CA LEU A 10 7.91 -7.00 2.14
C LEU A 10 8.23 -7.36 0.68
N ARG A 11 9.52 -7.49 0.35
CA ARG A 11 9.95 -7.90 -0.99
C ARG A 11 9.55 -9.34 -1.31
N ASN A 12 9.68 -10.27 -0.37
CA ASN A 12 9.25 -11.65 -0.57
C ASN A 12 7.74 -11.76 -0.75
N PHE A 13 6.96 -11.00 0.04
CA PHE A 13 5.51 -10.94 -0.10
C PHE A 13 5.12 -10.38 -1.47
N ALA A 14 5.71 -9.25 -1.87
CA ALA A 14 5.50 -8.65 -3.18
C ALA A 14 5.85 -9.61 -4.32
N ALA A 15 7.00 -10.27 -4.25
CA ALA A 15 7.44 -11.23 -5.27
C ALA A 15 6.51 -12.46 -5.38
N ARG A 16 5.90 -12.89 -4.27
CA ARG A 16 4.91 -13.98 -4.29
C ARG A 16 3.63 -13.55 -4.99
N GLU A 17 3.12 -12.37 -4.67
CA GLU A 17 1.93 -11.79 -5.33
C GLU A 17 2.17 -11.55 -6.84
N LEU A 18 3.38 -11.12 -7.23
CA LEU A 18 3.77 -10.99 -8.65
C LEU A 18 3.68 -12.30 -9.42
N LYS A 19 4.01 -13.42 -8.78
CA LYS A 19 4.01 -14.73 -9.41
C LYS A 19 2.60 -15.30 -9.60
N GLU A 20 1.67 -14.91 -8.72
CA GLU A 20 0.29 -15.43 -8.71
C GLU A 20 -0.70 -14.58 -9.52
N LYS A 21 -0.39 -13.31 -9.80
CA LYS A 21 -1.28 -12.38 -10.51
C LYS A 21 -0.55 -11.69 -11.66
N ARG A 22 -1.23 -11.43 -12.79
CA ARG A 22 -0.69 -10.56 -13.86
C ARG A 22 -0.67 -9.12 -13.37
N VAL A 23 0.43 -8.72 -12.73
CA VAL A 23 0.62 -7.38 -12.17
C VAL A 23 1.44 -6.54 -13.13
N ASP A 24 1.12 -5.25 -13.27
CA ASP A 24 1.93 -4.31 -14.06
C ASP A 24 3.04 -3.67 -13.20
N LEU A 25 2.72 -3.34 -11.95
CA LEU A 25 3.65 -2.63 -11.06
C LEU A 25 3.38 -2.95 -9.59
N ILE A 26 4.45 -3.16 -8.82
CA ILE A 26 4.37 -3.10 -7.35
C ILE A 26 5.16 -1.92 -6.82
N ASP A 27 4.48 -1.06 -6.06
CA ASP A 27 5.05 0.10 -5.39
C ASP A 27 4.92 -0.06 -3.88
N VAL A 28 6.06 -0.23 -3.19
CA VAL A 28 6.11 -0.35 -1.73
C VAL A 28 6.40 1.01 -1.14
N ARG A 29 5.51 1.47 -0.25
CA ARG A 29 5.52 2.81 0.31
C ARG A 29 5.45 2.77 1.82
N GLN A 30 6.14 3.70 2.48
CA GLN A 30 6.14 3.87 3.92
C GLN A 30 5.24 5.05 4.28
N VAL A 31 4.40 4.89 5.29
CA VAL A 31 3.53 5.97 5.80
C VAL A 31 4.39 7.01 6.52
N LYS A 32 4.23 8.30 6.20
CA LYS A 32 4.95 9.38 6.89
C LYS A 32 4.42 9.46 8.34
N MET A 33 5.31 9.29 9.33
CA MET A 33 4.97 9.46 10.76
C MET A 33 4.33 10.83 10.98
N GLY A 34 3.12 10.84 11.54
CA GLY A 34 2.27 12.04 11.69
C GLY A 34 0.93 11.94 10.97
N SER A 35 0.79 11.04 10.00
CA SER A 35 -0.48 10.78 9.28
C SER A 35 -1.39 9.84 10.08
N VAL A 36 -1.73 10.21 11.32
CA VAL A 36 -2.70 9.46 12.13
C VAL A 36 -4.11 9.82 11.64
N MET A 37 -4.66 9.00 10.75
CA MET A 37 -6.00 9.19 10.20
C MET A 37 -7.08 9.08 11.28
N ARG A 38 -7.97 10.07 11.33
CA ARG A 38 -9.20 10.05 12.16
C ARG A 38 -10.42 9.72 11.31
N LYS A 39 -11.40 9.07 11.95
CA LYS A 39 -12.76 8.78 11.43
C LYS A 39 -13.43 10.07 10.94
N GLY A 40 -13.81 10.16 9.66
CA GLY A 40 -14.59 11.26 9.09
C GLY A 40 -15.83 10.75 8.35
N LYS A 41 -16.95 11.50 8.41
CA LYS A 41 -18.18 11.24 7.63
C LYS A 41 -18.04 11.80 6.20
N LEU A 42 -18.72 11.13 5.26
CA LEU A 42 -18.78 11.33 3.79
C LEU A 42 -19.01 12.80 3.35
N PRO A 43 -18.58 13.20 2.12
CA PRO A 43 -18.52 12.40 0.88
C PRO A 43 -17.12 11.96 0.40
N ASP A 44 -16.06 12.16 1.20
CA ASP A 44 -14.70 11.84 0.77
C ASP A 44 -14.32 10.37 0.95
N LEU A 45 -13.81 9.77 -0.13
CA LEU A 45 -13.41 8.37 -0.24
C LEU A 45 -12.66 7.86 1.00
N ARG A 46 -13.24 6.81 1.56
CA ARG A 46 -12.81 6.01 2.70
C ARG A 46 -11.52 5.24 2.38
N VAL A 47 -10.36 5.89 2.38
CA VAL A 47 -9.09 5.17 2.60
C VAL A 47 -9.00 4.91 4.11
N TRP A 48 -9.52 3.77 4.56
CA TRP A 48 -9.40 3.34 5.96
C TRP A 48 -7.98 2.82 6.17
N MET A 49 -7.00 3.69 6.45
CA MET A 49 -5.71 3.18 6.88
C MET A 49 -5.88 2.42 8.19
N VAL A 50 -5.67 1.10 8.13
CA VAL A 50 -5.78 0.20 9.27
C VAL A 50 -4.86 0.68 10.38
N ARG A 51 -5.39 0.75 11.61
CA ARG A 51 -4.63 1.23 12.76
C ARG A 51 -3.35 0.39 12.93
N GLY A 52 -2.19 1.05 12.97
CA GLY A 52 -0.90 0.38 13.08
C GLY A 52 -0.14 0.19 11.75
N THR A 53 -0.75 0.54 10.61
CA THR A 53 -0.09 0.51 9.31
C THR A 53 1.17 1.38 9.30
N HIS A 54 2.29 0.78 8.90
CA HIS A 54 3.55 1.48 8.63
C HIS A 54 3.96 1.40 7.17
N TYR A 55 3.59 0.32 6.47
CA TYR A 55 3.88 0.17 5.04
C TYR A 55 2.62 -0.15 4.26
N LEU A 56 2.60 0.31 3.01
CA LEU A 56 1.61 -0.03 2.01
C LEU A 56 2.33 -0.73 0.86
N ILE A 57 1.79 -1.86 0.42
CA ILE A 57 2.19 -2.49 -0.84
C ILE A 57 1.07 -2.21 -1.84
N CYS A 58 1.34 -1.35 -2.81
CA CYS A 58 0.40 -0.98 -3.86
C CYS A 58 0.68 -1.83 -5.10
N ILE A 59 -0.27 -2.66 -5.48
CA ILE A 59 -0.23 -3.55 -6.64
C ILE A 59 -1.13 -2.97 -7.72
N PHE A 60 -0.55 -2.55 -8.84
CA PHE A 60 -1.29 -2.02 -9.97
C PHE A 60 -1.49 -3.12 -11.01
N SER A 61 -2.75 -3.31 -11.41
CA SER A 61 -3.16 -4.29 -12.42
C SER A 61 -4.21 -3.66 -13.34
N GLY A 62 -3.78 -3.09 -14.45
CA GLY A 62 -4.60 -2.38 -15.43
C GLY A 62 -5.40 -1.25 -14.78
N LYS A 63 -6.73 -1.44 -14.69
CA LYS A 63 -7.65 -0.47 -14.08
C LYS A 63 -7.87 -0.68 -12.58
N SER A 64 -7.21 -1.67 -11.99
CA SER A 64 -7.32 -2.01 -10.58
C SER A 64 -6.06 -1.64 -9.81
N LEU A 65 -6.24 -1.34 -8.53
CA LEU A 65 -5.21 -1.06 -7.55
C LEU A 65 -5.55 -1.84 -6.29
N ARG A 66 -4.69 -2.79 -5.92
CA ARG A 66 -4.79 -3.52 -4.66
C ARG A 66 -3.77 -2.99 -3.68
N ILE A 67 -4.18 -2.74 -2.45
CA ILE A 67 -3.33 -2.18 -1.40
C ILE A 67 -3.31 -3.14 -0.23
N TYR A 68 -2.11 -3.60 0.13
CA TYR A 68 -1.89 -4.35 1.37
C TYR A 68 -1.35 -3.42 2.45
N TYR A 69 -2.00 -3.43 3.60
CA TYR A 69 -1.61 -2.66 4.77
C TYR A 69 -0.73 -3.55 5.64
N MET A 70 0.49 -3.10 5.87
CA MET A 70 1.49 -3.83 6.65
C MET A 70 1.87 -3.05 7.90
N ASP A 71 2.03 -3.76 9.01
CA ASP A 71 2.53 -3.18 10.25
C ASP A 71 4.05 -2.90 10.19
N LYS A 72 4.61 -2.34 11.28
CA LYS A 72 6.05 -2.06 11.37
C LYS A 72 6.95 -3.31 11.36
N ARG A 73 6.38 -4.49 11.57
CA ARG A 73 7.06 -5.79 11.54
C ARG A 73 6.95 -6.46 10.16
N GLY A 74 6.24 -5.86 9.21
CA GLY A 74 5.97 -6.42 7.89
C GLY A 74 4.89 -7.51 7.91
N GLN A 75 4.03 -7.54 8.92
CA GLN A 75 2.86 -8.40 8.98
C GLN A 75 1.67 -7.73 8.30
N MET A 76 0.90 -8.52 7.55
CA MET A 76 -0.32 -8.04 6.89
C MET A 76 -1.41 -7.79 7.92
N LEU A 77 -1.95 -6.58 7.91
CA LEU A 77 -3.08 -6.17 8.73
C LEU A 77 -4.40 -6.29 7.97
N SER A 78 -4.41 -5.87 6.70
CA SER A 78 -5.58 -5.97 5.81
C SER A 78 -5.17 -5.80 4.35
N ALA A 79 -6.11 -5.99 3.44
CA ALA A 79 -5.99 -5.68 2.03
C ALA A 79 -7.29 -5.05 1.51
N ASP A 80 -7.19 -4.02 0.67
CA ASP A 80 -8.31 -3.43 -0.06
C ASP A 80 -8.02 -3.45 -1.56
N GLU A 81 -9.07 -3.47 -2.38
CA GLU A 81 -8.98 -3.36 -3.83
C GLU A 81 -9.87 -2.21 -4.32
N PHE A 82 -9.32 -1.40 -5.22
CA PHE A 82 -9.97 -0.23 -5.81
C PHE A 82 -9.87 -0.32 -7.32
N ALA A 83 -10.92 0.10 -8.03
CA ALA A 83 -10.95 0.08 -9.49
C ALA A 83 -11.50 1.39 -10.07
N GLY A 84 -11.18 1.67 -11.34
CA GLY A 84 -11.73 2.82 -12.06
C GLY A 84 -11.33 4.17 -11.44
N VAL A 85 -12.31 5.07 -11.26
CA VAL A 85 -12.09 6.43 -10.73
C VAL A 85 -11.56 6.42 -9.29
N GLU A 86 -11.96 5.42 -8.49
CA GLU A 86 -11.50 5.28 -7.11
C GLU A 86 -9.99 5.03 -7.04
N LYS A 87 -9.43 4.27 -7.99
CA LYS A 87 -7.98 4.01 -8.07
C LYS A 87 -7.19 5.31 -8.15
N GLU A 88 -7.59 6.25 -9.02
CA GLU A 88 -6.86 7.49 -9.25
C GLU A 88 -6.89 8.39 -8.01
N MET A 89 -8.06 8.52 -7.38
CA MET A 89 -8.23 9.28 -6.14
C MET A 89 -7.39 8.69 -4.98
N VAL A 90 -7.44 7.37 -4.80
CA VAL A 90 -6.69 6.67 -3.75
C VAL A 90 -5.18 6.78 -4.00
N GLN A 91 -4.73 6.62 -5.24
CA GLN A 91 -3.33 6.75 -5.62
C GLN A 91 -2.77 8.15 -5.32
N ALA A 92 -3.53 9.21 -5.64
CA ALA A 92 -3.13 10.58 -5.35
C ALA A 92 -2.99 10.82 -3.83
N LYS A 93 -3.94 10.30 -3.04
CA LYS A 93 -3.94 10.42 -1.57
C LYS A 93 -2.77 9.66 -0.93
N ILE A 94 -2.54 8.42 -1.36
CA ILE A 94 -1.40 7.61 -0.91
C ILE A 94 -0.08 8.30 -1.25
N SER A 95 0.06 8.88 -2.44
CA SER A 95 1.28 9.59 -2.85
C SER A 95 1.60 10.81 -1.98
N LYS A 96 0.59 11.52 -1.48
CA LYS A 96 0.80 12.65 -0.55
C LYS A 96 1.27 12.17 0.83
N MET A 97 0.65 11.10 1.34
CA MET A 97 0.80 10.65 2.73
C MET A 97 1.93 9.63 2.95
N THR A 98 2.41 9.01 1.88
CA THR A 98 3.47 8.01 1.96
C THR A 98 4.71 8.49 1.24
N LYS A 99 5.84 7.87 1.55
CA LYS A 99 7.09 8.00 0.82
C LYS A 99 7.35 6.67 0.13
N ARG A 100 7.69 6.70 -1.16
CA ARG A 100 8.12 5.50 -1.88
C ARG A 100 9.40 4.95 -1.24
N VAL A 101 9.41 3.65 -0.95
CA VAL A 101 10.57 2.94 -0.42
C VAL A 101 11.30 2.27 -1.58
N PHE A 102 10.60 1.42 -2.33
CA PHE A 102 11.11 0.78 -3.53
C PHE A 102 9.95 0.41 -4.46
N CYS A 103 10.28 0.28 -5.74
CA CYS A 103 9.37 -0.14 -6.78
C CYS A 103 9.94 -1.40 -7.41
N LEU A 104 9.10 -2.41 -7.61
CA LEU A 104 9.44 -3.59 -8.39
C LEU A 104 8.71 -3.45 -9.73
N PRO A 105 9.44 -3.22 -10.83
CA PRO A 105 8.87 -3.43 -12.15
C PRO A 105 8.59 -4.92 -12.30
N THR A 106 7.43 -5.24 -12.87
CA THR A 106 7.02 -6.61 -13.16
C THR A 106 7.48 -7.02 -14.54
#